data_AF-A0A964MCB1-F1
#
_entry.id   AF-A0A964MCB1-F1
#
_cell.length_a   1.000
_cell.length_b   1.000
_cell.length_c   1.000
_cell.angle_alpha   90.00
_cell.angle_beta   90.00
_cell.angle_gamma   90.00
#
_symmetry.space_group_name_H-M   'P 1'
#
loop_
_entity.id
_entity.type
_entity.pdbx_description
1 polymer ?
#
loop_
_entity_poly.entity_id
_entity_poly.type
_entity_poly.pdbx_seq_one_letter_code
_entity_poly.pdbx_strand_id
1 'polypeptide(L)'
;KLIYFVSDGLRQDLVQQFADQGVLPNFEDLLRTGAIANDNGLLTQAPPNTGAGWYSLSTGAWAGVTGSTNNTFAINGAPFANRTAAFDSGVLQAESLAQAAERGGKKVAQVEWAGGRVGVTQGPTVDYRSFLSGRGVATNYISPDDNAAFVASFGLQFDHPAGFAGQAPFAGAAPVDALGWTNTPHSYSPAKEMRLRVLDFGVDKYGLNAYIFDSTNDHVTNYDSVLFAFSKDGAAAVATVGKGQWGDIKVKIVGGSMAGLTAGLLVKVEELTPDLSRVRLFHTSVTRAIASWPTWPGEPGFTGDFAEYIAQTFPTSTAADFAILESGIVSEETYVEQGLYWEAAHHPILEYIVQTYD
;
A
#
# COMPACT_ATOMS: atom_id res chain seq x y z
N LYS A 1 -28.03 9.98 7.80
CA LYS A 1 -26.82 9.52 7.10
C LYS A 1 -26.91 7.99 6.97
N LEU A 2 -26.40 7.40 5.90
CA LEU A 2 -26.36 5.94 5.69
C LEU A 2 -24.88 5.58 5.47
N ILE A 3 -24.42 4.50 6.12
CA ILE A 3 -23.09 3.94 5.88
C ILE A 3 -23.28 2.61 5.18
N TYR A 4 -22.69 2.47 3.99
CA TYR A 4 -22.58 1.19 3.30
C TYR A 4 -21.13 0.71 3.41
N PHE A 5 -20.90 -0.27 4.28
CA PHE A 5 -19.59 -0.82 4.55
C PHE A 5 -19.43 -2.18 3.86
N VAL A 6 -18.30 -2.36 3.19
CA VAL A 6 -17.91 -3.62 2.54
C VAL A 6 -16.48 -3.93 2.96
N SER A 7 -16.21 -5.20 3.26
CA SER A 7 -14.88 -5.72 3.56
C SER A 7 -14.59 -6.88 2.60
N ASP A 8 -13.47 -6.80 1.90
CA ASP A 8 -13.09 -7.80 0.91
C ASP A 8 -12.85 -9.16 1.59
N GLY A 9 -13.39 -10.23 1.00
CA GLY A 9 -13.27 -11.59 1.56
C GLY A 9 -13.96 -11.82 2.91
N LEU A 10 -14.75 -10.87 3.42
CA LEU A 10 -15.41 -10.99 4.72
C LEU A 10 -16.46 -12.10 4.71
N ARG A 11 -16.11 -13.21 5.34
CA ARG A 11 -16.98 -14.37 5.50
C ARG A 11 -17.87 -14.23 6.74
N GLN A 12 -19.19 -14.25 6.54
CA GLN A 12 -20.16 -14.08 7.63
C GLN A 12 -20.00 -15.15 8.74
N ASP A 13 -19.72 -16.39 8.36
CA ASP A 13 -19.54 -17.49 9.31
C ASP A 13 -18.29 -17.31 10.20
N LEU A 14 -17.19 -16.79 9.64
CA LEU A 14 -16.00 -16.42 10.42
C LEU A 14 -16.26 -15.22 11.33
N VAL A 15 -17.00 -14.22 10.85
CA VAL A 15 -17.40 -13.07 11.67
C VAL A 15 -18.22 -13.53 12.88
N GLN A 16 -19.20 -14.41 12.69
CA GLN A 16 -19.98 -14.98 13.78
C GLN A 16 -19.07 -15.77 14.76
N GLN A 17 -18.22 -16.64 14.23
CA GLN A 17 -17.29 -17.43 15.05
C GLN A 17 -16.38 -16.54 15.92
N PHE A 18 -15.84 -15.46 15.37
CA PHE A 18 -14.97 -14.54 16.10
C PHE A 18 -15.74 -13.60 17.03
N ALA A 19 -16.97 -13.23 16.70
CA ALA A 19 -17.86 -12.53 17.62
C ALA A 19 -18.18 -13.39 18.85
N ASP A 20 -18.50 -14.68 18.66
CA ASP A 20 -18.77 -15.63 19.75
C ASP A 20 -17.55 -15.87 20.65
N GLN A 21 -16.34 -15.64 20.13
CA GLN A 21 -15.08 -15.67 20.90
C GLN A 21 -14.80 -14.36 21.64
N GLY A 22 -15.60 -13.31 21.44
CA GLY A 22 -15.45 -11.99 22.07
C GLY A 22 -14.35 -11.12 21.45
N VAL A 23 -13.81 -11.47 20.28
CA VAL A 23 -12.71 -10.72 19.64
C VAL A 23 -13.20 -9.70 18.59
N LEU A 24 -14.50 -9.70 18.26
CA LEU A 24 -15.14 -8.72 17.38
C LEU A 24 -16.36 -8.05 18.05
N PRO A 25 -16.17 -7.25 19.12
CA PRO A 25 -17.29 -6.72 19.92
C PRO A 25 -18.25 -5.82 19.14
N ASN A 26 -17.77 -5.08 18.14
CA ASN A 26 -18.62 -4.25 17.29
C ASN A 26 -19.50 -5.10 16.35
N PHE A 27 -18.95 -6.19 15.80
CA PHE A 27 -19.75 -7.12 14.99
C PHE A 27 -20.70 -7.93 15.86
N GLU A 28 -20.30 -8.32 17.08
CA GLU A 28 -21.19 -8.97 18.05
C GLU A 28 -22.46 -8.12 18.28
N ASP A 29 -22.31 -6.81 18.50
CA ASP A 29 -23.46 -5.92 18.68
C ASP A 29 -24.31 -5.79 17.40
N LEU A 30 -23.69 -5.68 16.22
CA LEU A 30 -24.40 -5.65 14.93
C LEU A 30 -25.18 -6.95 14.66
N LEU A 31 -24.60 -8.11 14.95
CA LEU A 31 -25.23 -9.41 14.79
C LEU A 31 -26.42 -9.58 15.74
N ARG A 32 -26.31 -9.05 16.97
CA ARG A 32 -27.36 -9.14 18.00
C ARG A 32 -28.52 -8.18 17.75
N THR A 33 -28.24 -6.97 17.27
CA THR A 33 -29.23 -5.88 17.20
C THR A 33 -29.72 -5.59 15.78
N GLY A 34 -29.00 -6.07 14.77
CA GLY A 34 -29.28 -5.84 13.36
C GLY A 34 -30.06 -6.96 12.68
N ALA A 35 -30.00 -6.95 11.35
CA ALA A 35 -30.52 -8.01 10.50
C ALA A 35 -29.34 -8.74 9.83
N ILE A 36 -29.44 -10.07 9.77
CA ILE A 36 -28.42 -10.94 9.18
C ILE A 36 -29.05 -11.78 8.07
N ALA A 37 -28.27 -12.11 7.05
CA ALA A 37 -28.68 -13.08 6.05
C ALA A 37 -28.59 -14.50 6.65
N ASN A 38 -29.54 -15.36 6.29
CA ASN A 38 -29.45 -16.80 6.59
C ASN A 38 -28.39 -17.47 5.68
N ASP A 39 -28.10 -18.75 5.92
CA ASP A 39 -27.29 -19.60 5.03
C ASP A 39 -25.88 -19.08 4.71
N ASN A 40 -25.16 -18.58 5.73
CA ASN A 40 -23.78 -18.10 5.67
C ASN A 40 -23.55 -16.81 4.86
N GLY A 41 -24.60 -16.06 4.55
CA GLY A 41 -24.48 -14.67 4.09
C GLY A 41 -25.02 -14.39 2.70
N LEU A 42 -24.51 -13.32 2.08
CA LEU A 42 -24.97 -12.87 0.77
C LEU A 42 -24.48 -13.81 -0.33
N LEU A 43 -25.37 -14.14 -1.28
CA LEU A 43 -24.99 -14.86 -2.49
C LEU A 43 -24.10 -13.94 -3.35
N THR A 44 -22.87 -14.39 -3.61
CA THR A 44 -21.90 -13.66 -4.42
C THR A 44 -22.07 -13.96 -5.91
N GLN A 45 -21.69 -13.00 -6.75
CA GLN A 45 -21.56 -13.17 -8.20
C GLN A 45 -20.53 -14.25 -8.57
N ALA A 46 -20.64 -14.78 -9.79
CA ALA A 46 -19.67 -15.71 -10.36
C ALA A 46 -18.84 -15.02 -11.46
N PRO A 47 -17.49 -15.07 -11.42
CA PRO A 47 -16.65 -15.64 -10.35
C PRO A 47 -16.64 -14.79 -9.05
N PRO A 48 -16.44 -15.43 -7.87
CA PRO A 48 -16.45 -14.76 -6.57
C PRO A 48 -15.11 -14.07 -6.28
N ASN A 49 -14.73 -13.08 -7.08
CA ASN A 49 -13.54 -12.26 -6.88
C ASN A 49 -13.87 -10.77 -6.73
N THR A 50 -12.88 -10.02 -6.24
CA THR A 50 -12.93 -8.58 -6.01
C THR A 50 -13.46 -7.81 -7.23
N GLY A 51 -12.86 -7.98 -8.39
CA GLY A 51 -13.14 -7.20 -9.58
C GLY A 51 -14.58 -7.31 -10.07
N ALA A 52 -15.16 -8.52 -10.07
CA ALA A 52 -16.56 -8.71 -10.40
C ALA A 52 -17.48 -8.27 -9.26
N GLY A 53 -17.11 -8.59 -8.02
CA GLY A 53 -17.97 -8.43 -6.85
C GLY A 53 -18.19 -7.01 -6.38
N TRP A 54 -17.14 -6.19 -6.40
CA TRP A 54 -17.27 -4.79 -6.01
C TRP A 54 -18.23 -4.03 -6.94
N TYR A 55 -18.26 -4.34 -8.23
CA TYR A 55 -19.26 -3.78 -9.15
C TYR A 55 -20.64 -4.41 -9.03
N SER A 56 -20.75 -5.70 -8.71
CA SER A 56 -22.06 -6.27 -8.39
C SER A 56 -22.66 -5.65 -7.13
N LEU A 57 -21.86 -5.46 -6.08
CA LEU A 57 -22.26 -4.79 -4.84
C LEU A 57 -22.59 -3.30 -5.06
N SER A 58 -21.85 -2.62 -5.94
CA SER A 58 -22.09 -1.21 -6.21
C SER A 58 -23.29 -0.96 -7.11
N THR A 59 -23.67 -1.88 -7.99
CA THR A 59 -24.75 -1.64 -9.00
C THR A 59 -26.02 -2.45 -8.74
N GLY A 60 -25.94 -3.51 -7.93
CA GLY A 60 -27.00 -4.51 -7.79
C GLY A 60 -27.18 -5.41 -9.01
N ALA A 61 -26.26 -5.37 -9.99
CA ALA A 61 -26.32 -6.15 -11.22
C ALA A 61 -25.26 -7.26 -11.27
N TRP A 62 -25.53 -8.32 -12.03
CA TRP A 62 -24.58 -9.41 -12.24
C TRP A 62 -23.39 -8.99 -13.12
N ALA A 63 -22.27 -9.70 -13.01
CA ALA A 63 -21.04 -9.47 -13.78
C ALA A 63 -21.26 -9.29 -15.30
N GLY A 64 -22.21 -10.04 -15.89
CA GLY A 64 -22.56 -9.90 -17.30
C GLY A 64 -23.23 -8.59 -17.69
N VAL A 65 -23.75 -7.84 -16.73
CA VAL A 65 -24.37 -6.51 -16.89
C VAL A 65 -23.43 -5.39 -16.44
N THR A 66 -22.65 -5.61 -15.38
CA THR A 66 -21.68 -4.61 -14.91
C THR A 66 -20.52 -4.42 -15.89
N GLY A 67 -20.22 -5.43 -16.71
CA GLY A 67 -19.09 -5.44 -17.64
C GLY A 67 -17.78 -5.99 -17.05
N SER A 68 -17.68 -6.05 -15.72
CA SER A 68 -16.53 -6.66 -15.04
C SER A 68 -16.80 -8.13 -14.73
N THR A 69 -16.08 -9.01 -15.43
CA THR A 69 -16.28 -10.46 -15.35
C THR A 69 -15.21 -11.19 -14.52
N ASN A 70 -14.11 -10.51 -14.16
CA ASN A 70 -13.02 -11.05 -13.36
C ASN A 70 -12.10 -9.89 -12.89
N ASN A 71 -11.12 -10.16 -12.01
CA ASN A 71 -10.06 -9.20 -11.67
C ASN A 71 -9.27 -8.76 -12.92
N THR A 72 -9.00 -9.71 -13.81
CA THR A 72 -8.39 -9.47 -15.11
C THR A 72 -8.99 -10.43 -16.12
N PHE A 73 -9.37 -9.93 -17.28
CA PHE A 73 -10.01 -10.69 -18.34
C PHE A 73 -9.64 -10.15 -19.73
N ALA A 74 -9.96 -10.92 -20.77
CA ALA A 74 -9.81 -10.52 -22.16
C ALA A 74 -11.18 -10.13 -22.74
N ILE A 75 -11.22 -9.12 -23.60
CA ILE A 75 -12.43 -8.72 -24.33
C ILE A 75 -12.46 -9.44 -25.67
N ASN A 76 -13.59 -10.08 -26.00
CA ASN A 76 -13.78 -10.74 -27.30
C ASN A 76 -13.54 -9.76 -28.46
N GLY A 77 -12.72 -10.18 -29.43
CA GLY A 77 -12.35 -9.36 -30.58
C GLY A 77 -11.12 -8.46 -30.35
N ALA A 78 -10.68 -8.27 -29.10
CA ALA A 78 -9.38 -7.66 -28.82
C ALA A 78 -8.24 -8.69 -28.98
N PRO A 79 -7.01 -8.25 -29.30
CA PRO A 79 -5.84 -9.12 -29.25
C PRO A 79 -5.68 -9.79 -27.88
N PHE A 80 -5.45 -11.10 -27.84
CA PHE A 80 -5.35 -11.86 -26.58
C PHE A 80 -4.17 -11.42 -25.69
N ALA A 81 -3.15 -10.79 -26.28
CA ALA A 81 -2.03 -10.22 -25.53
C ALA A 81 -2.42 -8.97 -24.71
N ASN A 82 -3.59 -8.39 -24.96
CA ASN A 82 -4.10 -7.26 -24.20
C ASN A 82 -4.80 -7.77 -22.94
N ARG A 83 -4.51 -7.14 -21.81
CA ARG A 83 -5.27 -7.35 -20.57
C ARG A 83 -6.31 -6.25 -20.38
N THR A 84 -7.44 -6.59 -19.77
CA THR A 84 -8.37 -5.63 -19.18
C THR A 84 -8.47 -5.93 -17.69
N ALA A 85 -8.23 -4.93 -16.83
CA ALA A 85 -8.44 -5.04 -15.40
C ALA A 85 -9.86 -4.58 -15.03
N ALA A 86 -10.42 -5.15 -13.95
CA ALA A 86 -11.80 -4.88 -13.52
C ALA A 86 -12.14 -3.39 -13.36
N PHE A 87 -11.18 -2.59 -12.91
CA PHE A 87 -11.38 -1.17 -12.59
C PHE A 87 -10.77 -0.23 -13.65
N ASP A 88 -10.45 -0.76 -14.83
CA ASP A 88 -10.05 0.08 -15.96
C ASP A 88 -11.24 0.96 -16.40
N SER A 89 -10.91 2.15 -16.92
CA SER A 89 -11.92 3.07 -17.46
C SER A 89 -12.71 2.40 -18.58
N GLY A 90 -14.03 2.56 -18.56
CA GLY A 90 -14.93 1.99 -19.55
C GLY A 90 -15.27 0.52 -19.31
N VAL A 91 -14.86 -0.11 -18.20
CA VAL A 91 -15.33 -1.45 -17.82
C VAL A 91 -16.72 -1.41 -17.20
N LEU A 92 -16.96 -0.52 -16.23
CA LEU A 92 -18.27 -0.38 -15.58
C LEU A 92 -19.33 0.11 -16.57
N GLN A 93 -20.32 -0.74 -16.89
CA GLN A 93 -21.42 -0.44 -17.81
C GLN A 93 -22.74 -0.11 -17.11
N ALA A 94 -22.90 -0.53 -15.86
CA ALA A 94 -24.12 -0.33 -15.08
C ALA A 94 -23.98 0.86 -14.13
N GLU A 95 -25.10 1.55 -13.89
CA GLU A 95 -25.13 2.65 -12.92
C GLU A 95 -24.86 2.13 -11.50
N SER A 96 -23.97 2.80 -10.80
CA SER A 96 -23.66 2.53 -9.39
C SER A 96 -24.69 3.15 -8.44
N LEU A 97 -24.78 2.60 -7.23
CA LEU A 97 -25.58 3.09 -6.11
C LEU A 97 -25.20 4.53 -5.76
N ALA A 98 -23.92 4.87 -5.86
CA ALA A 98 -23.42 6.23 -5.63
C ALA A 98 -24.00 7.21 -6.67
N GLN A 99 -23.94 6.87 -7.97
CA GLN A 99 -24.55 7.66 -9.04
C GLN A 99 -26.08 7.77 -8.86
N ALA A 100 -26.75 6.66 -8.56
CA ALA A 100 -28.19 6.63 -8.37
C ALA A 100 -28.62 7.50 -7.17
N ALA A 101 -27.85 7.49 -6.08
CA ALA A 101 -28.09 8.32 -4.90
C ALA A 101 -27.87 9.81 -5.19
N GLU A 102 -26.80 10.19 -5.91
CA GLU A 102 -26.59 11.58 -6.34
C GLU A 102 -27.69 12.07 -7.28
N ARG A 103 -28.10 11.25 -8.24
CA ARG A 103 -29.26 11.55 -9.11
C ARG A 103 -30.54 11.75 -8.29
N GLY A 104 -30.68 11.02 -7.19
CA GLY A 104 -31.76 11.20 -6.20
C GLY A 104 -31.60 12.41 -5.27
N GLY A 105 -30.63 13.30 -5.53
CA GLY A 105 -30.37 14.51 -4.75
C GLY A 105 -29.67 14.27 -3.42
N LYS A 106 -28.99 13.14 -3.24
CA LYS A 106 -28.20 12.85 -2.03
C LYS A 106 -26.73 13.25 -2.25
N LYS A 107 -26.09 13.72 -1.17
CA LYS A 107 -24.64 13.82 -1.10
C LYS A 107 -24.05 12.42 -0.86
N VAL A 108 -23.01 12.05 -1.61
CA VAL A 108 -22.35 10.75 -1.50
C VAL A 108 -20.85 10.94 -1.37
N ALA A 109 -20.26 10.29 -0.38
CA ALA A 109 -18.81 10.14 -0.24
C ALA A 109 -18.46 8.66 -0.39
N GLN A 110 -17.40 8.35 -1.13
CA GLN A 110 -16.84 7.01 -1.28
C GLN A 110 -15.41 7.03 -0.75
N VAL A 111 -15.05 6.14 0.17
CA VAL A 111 -13.69 6.04 0.71
C VAL A 111 -13.27 4.59 0.79
N GLU A 112 -12.10 4.29 0.22
CA GLU A 112 -11.57 2.94 -0.02
C GLU A 112 -12.58 2.02 -0.71
N TRP A 113 -13.35 2.57 -1.65
CA TRP A 113 -14.29 1.80 -2.46
C TRP A 113 -13.66 1.40 -3.79
N ALA A 114 -13.29 0.13 -3.95
CA ALA A 114 -12.59 -0.34 -5.14
C ALA A 114 -13.41 -0.13 -6.43
N GLY A 115 -12.84 0.61 -7.38
CA GLY A 115 -13.47 0.97 -8.65
C GLY A 115 -14.50 2.11 -8.52
N GLY A 116 -14.65 2.70 -7.33
CA GLY A 116 -15.58 3.81 -7.07
C GLY A 116 -15.34 5.03 -7.94
N ARG A 117 -14.09 5.31 -8.34
CA ARG A 117 -13.76 6.43 -9.24
C ARG A 117 -14.33 6.25 -10.64
N VAL A 118 -14.47 5.01 -11.11
CA VAL A 118 -15.03 4.71 -12.45
C VAL A 118 -16.52 5.05 -12.50
N GLY A 119 -17.21 5.02 -11.35
CA GLY A 119 -18.59 5.45 -11.21
C GLY A 119 -18.82 6.96 -11.35
N VAL A 120 -17.77 7.80 -11.44
CA VAL A 120 -17.82 9.26 -11.64
C VAL A 120 -18.99 9.95 -10.90
N THR A 121 -18.73 10.35 -9.66
CA THR A 121 -19.66 11.10 -8.80
C THR A 121 -19.23 12.57 -8.63
N GLN A 122 -20.13 13.43 -8.15
CA GLN A 122 -19.84 14.84 -7.83
C GLN A 122 -19.19 15.02 -6.46
N GLY A 123 -19.49 14.11 -5.52
CA GLY A 123 -18.91 14.06 -4.20
C GLY A 123 -17.52 13.41 -4.15
N PRO A 124 -16.87 13.47 -2.97
CA PRO A 124 -15.54 12.92 -2.77
C PRO A 124 -15.51 11.42 -2.99
N THR A 125 -14.54 10.98 -3.77
CA THR A 125 -14.16 9.59 -3.94
C THR A 125 -12.69 9.45 -3.66
N VAL A 126 -12.35 8.60 -2.70
CA VAL A 126 -11.00 8.05 -2.49
C VAL A 126 -11.14 6.55 -2.75
N ASP A 127 -10.64 6.12 -3.88
CA ASP A 127 -10.63 4.75 -4.36
C ASP A 127 -9.29 4.09 -3.98
N TYR A 128 -9.18 2.79 -4.28
CA TYR A 128 -7.98 2.00 -4.11
C TYR A 128 -6.76 2.66 -4.78
N ARG A 129 -5.56 2.42 -4.24
CA ARG A 129 -4.32 3.04 -4.70
C ARG A 129 -3.78 2.49 -6.03
N SER A 130 -3.06 3.33 -6.76
CA SER A 130 -2.17 2.90 -7.84
C SER A 130 -0.84 2.40 -7.28
N PHE A 131 -0.23 1.44 -7.95
CA PHE A 131 1.14 0.96 -7.68
C PHE A 131 2.08 1.42 -8.78
N LEU A 132 3.22 2.00 -8.40
CA LEU A 132 4.13 2.73 -9.27
C LEU A 132 5.57 2.23 -9.20
N SER A 133 5.82 1.18 -8.40
CA SER A 133 7.08 0.45 -8.32
C SER A 133 6.84 -0.96 -7.80
N GLY A 134 7.85 -1.82 -7.88
CA GLY A 134 7.93 -3.04 -7.11
C GLY A 134 8.08 -2.78 -5.61
N ARG A 135 8.01 -3.87 -4.84
CA ARG A 135 8.19 -3.93 -3.38
C ARG A 135 9.20 -5.02 -3.06
N GLY A 136 9.89 -4.92 -1.93
CA GLY A 136 10.94 -5.89 -1.65
C GLY A 136 11.91 -5.49 -0.56
N VAL A 137 13.07 -6.17 -0.58
CA VAL A 137 14.11 -6.01 0.44
C VAL A 137 15.48 -5.77 -0.16
N ALA A 138 16.34 -5.08 0.58
CA ALA A 138 17.79 -5.17 0.47
C ALA A 138 18.35 -5.82 1.74
N THR A 139 19.07 -6.93 1.58
CA THR A 139 19.54 -7.73 2.70
C THR A 139 20.87 -8.43 2.42
N ASN A 140 21.68 -8.62 3.47
CA ASN A 140 22.96 -9.33 3.40
C ASN A 140 22.88 -10.81 3.82
N TYR A 141 21.67 -11.32 4.09
CA TYR A 141 21.46 -12.72 4.46
C TYR A 141 20.20 -13.27 3.78
N ILE A 142 20.13 -14.60 3.68
CA ILE A 142 18.93 -15.32 3.26
C ILE A 142 18.43 -16.09 4.49
N SER A 143 17.20 -15.80 4.90
CA SER A 143 16.50 -16.52 5.96
C SER A 143 16.06 -17.90 5.45
N PRO A 144 16.00 -18.94 6.31
CA PRO A 144 15.36 -20.21 5.96
C PRO A 144 13.89 -20.06 5.49
N ASP A 145 13.21 -18.99 5.93
CA ASP A 145 11.83 -18.70 5.57
C ASP A 145 11.70 -18.04 4.17
N ASP A 146 12.79 -17.46 3.63
CA ASP A 146 12.74 -16.80 2.32
C ASP A 146 12.49 -17.85 1.22
N ASN A 147 11.31 -17.80 0.60
CA ASN A 147 10.90 -18.75 -0.41
C ASN A 147 11.22 -18.22 -1.81
N ALA A 148 12.26 -18.78 -2.45
CA ALA A 148 12.69 -18.37 -3.77
C ALA A 148 11.60 -18.49 -4.86
N ALA A 149 10.75 -19.50 -4.79
CA ALA A 149 9.67 -19.70 -5.76
C ALA A 149 8.61 -18.60 -5.63
N PHE A 150 8.22 -18.25 -4.41
CA PHE A 150 7.25 -17.19 -4.16
C PHE A 150 7.79 -15.79 -4.41
N VAL A 151 9.05 -15.52 -4.05
CA VAL A 151 9.73 -14.26 -4.43
C VAL A 151 9.66 -14.07 -5.96
N ALA A 152 9.98 -15.12 -6.73
CA ALA A 152 9.92 -15.07 -8.18
C ALA A 152 8.49 -14.96 -8.73
N SER A 153 7.54 -15.78 -8.24
CA SER A 153 6.18 -15.81 -8.76
C SER A 153 5.38 -14.54 -8.47
N PHE A 154 5.64 -13.89 -7.33
CA PHE A 154 5.00 -12.64 -6.94
C PHE A 154 5.74 -11.39 -7.46
N GLY A 155 6.88 -11.58 -8.14
CA GLY A 155 7.67 -10.49 -8.70
C GLY A 155 8.23 -9.53 -7.63
N LEU A 156 8.59 -10.06 -6.46
CA LEU A 156 9.16 -9.28 -5.37
C LEU A 156 10.62 -8.97 -5.66
N GLN A 157 11.06 -7.76 -5.33
CA GLN A 157 12.48 -7.41 -5.38
C GLN A 157 13.21 -8.03 -4.19
N PHE A 158 14.33 -8.69 -4.44
CA PHE A 158 15.17 -9.29 -3.41
C PHE A 158 16.64 -8.98 -3.75
N ASP A 159 17.11 -7.86 -3.22
CA ASP A 159 18.48 -7.41 -3.41
C ASP A 159 19.38 -8.11 -2.40
N HIS A 160 20.25 -8.98 -2.90
CA HIS A 160 21.23 -9.72 -2.10
C HIS A 160 22.61 -9.71 -2.78
N PRO A 161 23.73 -9.62 -2.03
CA PRO A 161 25.08 -9.57 -2.60
C PRO A 161 25.45 -10.74 -3.51
N ALA A 162 24.84 -11.91 -3.30
CA ALA A 162 25.04 -13.11 -4.11
C ALA A 162 23.89 -13.39 -5.11
N GLY A 163 22.86 -12.54 -5.14
CA GLY A 163 21.61 -12.80 -5.85
C GLY A 163 20.73 -13.80 -5.10
N PHE A 164 19.45 -13.87 -5.48
CA PHE A 164 18.46 -14.80 -4.91
C PHE A 164 17.24 -14.90 -5.84
N ALA A 165 16.52 -16.02 -5.84
CA ALA A 165 15.26 -16.19 -6.59
C ALA A 165 15.31 -15.79 -8.08
N GLY A 166 16.45 -16.02 -8.75
CA GLY A 166 16.66 -15.65 -10.16
C GLY A 166 17.03 -14.18 -10.39
N GLN A 167 17.16 -13.38 -9.32
CA GLN A 167 17.62 -11.99 -9.38
C GLN A 167 19.15 -11.93 -9.32
N ALA A 168 19.72 -10.99 -10.08
CA ALA A 168 21.16 -10.83 -10.19
C ALA A 168 21.78 -10.35 -8.87
N PRO A 169 23.05 -10.72 -8.60
CA PRO A 169 23.81 -10.20 -7.47
C PRO A 169 23.80 -8.67 -7.40
N PHE A 170 23.58 -8.14 -6.19
CA PHE A 170 23.61 -6.70 -5.93
C PHE A 170 24.46 -6.39 -4.69
N ALA A 171 25.72 -6.01 -4.91
CA ALA A 171 26.67 -5.74 -3.84
C ALA A 171 26.24 -4.62 -2.88
N GLY A 172 25.41 -3.66 -3.34
CA GLY A 172 24.89 -2.57 -2.51
C GLY A 172 23.95 -3.02 -1.38
N ALA A 173 23.51 -4.29 -1.38
CA ALA A 173 22.73 -4.86 -0.28
C ALA A 173 23.60 -5.37 0.89
N ALA A 174 24.93 -5.30 0.80
CA ALA A 174 25.83 -5.56 1.91
C ALA A 174 26.17 -4.25 2.64
N PRO A 175 26.18 -4.23 3.99
CA PRO A 175 26.79 -3.14 4.74
C PRO A 175 28.27 -2.99 4.38
N VAL A 176 28.66 -1.79 3.93
CA VAL A 176 30.05 -1.40 3.68
C VAL A 176 30.38 -0.12 4.44
N ASP A 177 31.65 0.28 4.54
CA ASP A 177 31.99 1.55 5.18
C ASP A 177 31.27 2.73 4.51
N ALA A 178 30.64 3.60 5.31
CA ALA A 178 29.97 4.79 4.81
C ALA A 178 31.00 5.77 4.25
N LEU A 179 30.91 6.09 2.96
CA LEU A 179 31.86 6.96 2.27
C LEU A 179 31.14 8.12 1.57
N GLY A 180 31.66 9.34 1.74
CA GLY A 180 31.17 10.54 1.04
C GLY A 180 29.85 11.12 1.59
N TRP A 181 29.45 10.73 2.81
CA TRP A 181 28.32 11.33 3.50
C TRP A 181 28.66 12.67 4.13
N THR A 182 27.70 13.60 4.10
CA THR A 182 27.75 14.88 4.83
C THR A 182 26.54 15.02 5.75
N ASN A 183 26.64 15.88 6.76
CA ASN A 183 25.54 16.25 7.67
C ASN A 183 24.80 15.05 8.31
N THR A 184 25.52 13.95 8.59
CA THR A 184 24.93 12.77 9.19
C THR A 184 24.84 12.88 10.72
N PRO A 185 23.92 12.11 11.34
CA PRO A 185 24.01 11.82 12.76
C PRO A 185 25.40 11.30 13.13
N HIS A 186 25.88 11.73 14.30
CA HIS A 186 27.13 11.22 14.83
C HIS A 186 27.00 9.72 15.12
N SER A 187 28.02 8.96 14.74
CA SER A 187 28.12 7.53 15.00
C SER A 187 29.28 7.28 15.96
N TYR A 188 29.06 6.51 17.03
CA TYR A 188 30.09 6.16 18.00
C TYR A 188 30.93 4.94 17.60
N SER A 189 30.51 4.25 16.53
CA SER A 189 31.27 3.26 15.77
C SER A 189 31.46 3.69 14.31
N PRO A 190 32.41 3.14 13.53
CA PRO A 190 32.55 3.45 12.10
C PRO A 190 31.24 3.21 11.34
N ALA A 191 30.59 4.26 10.85
CA ALA A 191 29.30 4.14 10.20
C ALA A 191 29.36 3.29 8.93
N LYS A 192 28.25 2.61 8.62
CA LYS A 192 28.11 1.77 7.43
C LYS A 192 27.06 2.31 6.47
N GLU A 193 27.04 1.81 5.25
CA GLU A 193 26.01 2.12 4.29
C GLU A 193 25.51 0.90 3.51
N MET A 194 24.26 0.99 3.07
CA MET A 194 23.61 0.09 2.11
C MET A 194 22.85 0.92 1.07
N ARG A 195 22.50 0.29 -0.06
CA ARG A 195 21.57 0.82 -1.06
C ARG A 195 20.28 0.01 -1.04
N LEU A 196 19.17 0.67 -0.71
CA LEU A 196 17.82 0.13 -0.85
C LEU A 196 17.28 0.59 -2.21
N ARG A 197 17.40 -0.22 -3.26
CA ARG A 197 16.81 0.13 -4.55
C ARG A 197 15.29 0.07 -4.45
N VAL A 198 14.60 0.92 -5.19
CA VAL A 198 13.14 0.85 -5.34
C VAL A 198 12.85 0.90 -6.83
N LEU A 199 12.65 -0.29 -7.40
CA LEU A 199 12.63 -0.49 -8.84
C LEU A 199 11.23 -0.28 -9.44
N ASP A 200 11.16 0.49 -10.52
CA ASP A 200 10.02 0.53 -11.44
C ASP A 200 10.47 -0.06 -12.78
N PHE A 201 9.91 -1.21 -13.16
CA PHE A 201 10.32 -2.01 -14.32
C PHE A 201 11.85 -2.17 -14.46
N GLY A 202 12.53 -2.46 -13.35
CA GLY A 202 13.98 -2.71 -13.31
C GLY A 202 14.86 -1.46 -13.23
N VAL A 203 14.27 -0.26 -13.24
CA VAL A 203 15.00 1.01 -13.08
C VAL A 203 14.87 1.48 -11.64
N ASP A 204 16.00 1.79 -10.99
CA ASP A 204 16.02 2.36 -9.63
C ASP A 204 15.60 3.83 -9.64
N LYS A 205 14.28 4.07 -9.63
CA LYS A 205 13.69 5.41 -9.72
C LYS A 205 13.55 6.09 -8.36
N TYR A 206 13.41 5.32 -7.29
CA TYR A 206 13.08 5.83 -5.96
C TYR A 206 14.01 5.31 -4.86
N GLY A 207 15.13 4.66 -5.22
CA GLY A 207 16.02 4.05 -4.25
C GLY A 207 16.68 5.04 -3.29
N LEU A 208 16.95 4.53 -2.09
CA LEU A 208 17.45 5.27 -0.94
C LEU A 208 18.84 4.78 -0.57
N ASN A 209 19.72 5.72 -0.23
CA ASN A 209 20.96 5.40 0.49
C ASN A 209 20.60 5.26 1.96
N ALA A 210 21.05 4.17 2.57
CA ALA A 210 20.85 3.88 3.98
C ALA A 210 22.18 4.09 4.71
N TYR A 211 22.25 5.06 5.61
CA TYR A 211 23.37 5.30 6.51
C TYR A 211 23.08 4.63 7.85
N ILE A 212 23.89 3.63 8.19
CA ILE A 212 23.71 2.79 9.38
C ILE A 212 24.72 3.26 10.43
N PHE A 213 24.23 3.60 11.62
CA PHE A 213 25.05 4.18 12.67
C PHE A 213 24.71 3.62 14.05
N ASP A 214 25.71 3.74 14.91
CA ASP A 214 25.65 3.46 16.34
C ASP A 214 25.43 4.80 17.05
N SER A 215 24.24 4.96 17.63
CA SER A 215 23.80 6.22 18.21
C SER A 215 24.29 6.45 19.64
N THR A 216 24.95 5.46 20.26
CA THR A 216 25.27 5.47 21.69
C THR A 216 26.77 5.46 21.99
N ASN A 217 27.20 6.34 22.89
CA ASN A 217 28.60 6.37 23.34
C ASN A 217 28.85 5.41 24.50
N ASP A 218 28.67 4.12 24.29
CA ASP A 218 28.89 3.09 25.32
C ASP A 218 30.20 2.31 25.14
N HIS A 219 31.01 2.71 24.14
CA HIS A 219 32.26 2.05 23.73
C HIS A 219 32.08 0.60 23.25
N VAL A 220 30.86 0.21 22.86
CA VAL A 220 30.55 -1.06 22.22
C VAL A 220 30.16 -0.79 20.78
N THR A 221 30.58 -1.63 19.84
CA THR A 221 30.05 -1.54 18.47
C THR A 221 28.69 -2.21 18.42
N ASN A 222 27.63 -1.40 18.37
CA ASN A 222 26.24 -1.84 18.37
C ASN A 222 25.35 -0.93 17.51
N TYR A 223 25.33 -1.17 16.19
CA TYR A 223 24.46 -0.40 15.30
C TYR A 223 22.98 -0.58 15.65
N ASP A 224 22.26 0.53 15.76
CA ASP A 224 20.87 0.54 16.21
C ASP A 224 19.94 1.34 15.28
N SER A 225 20.50 2.19 14.42
CA SER A 225 19.75 3.17 13.64
C SER A 225 20.16 3.20 12.16
N VAL A 226 19.17 3.48 11.31
CA VAL A 226 19.33 3.67 9.86
C VAL A 226 18.69 4.98 9.43
N LEU A 227 19.47 5.86 8.81
CA LEU A 227 19.01 7.06 8.13
C LEU A 227 18.86 6.79 6.64
N PHE A 228 17.69 7.08 6.07
CA PHE A 228 17.42 6.96 4.65
C PHE A 228 17.41 8.33 3.96
N ALA A 229 18.10 8.45 2.83
CA ALA A 229 18.15 9.68 2.03
C ALA A 229 18.34 9.38 0.54
N PHE A 230 17.80 10.23 -0.35
CA PHE A 230 17.98 10.09 -1.81
C PHE A 230 19.43 10.39 -2.25
N SER A 231 20.11 11.29 -1.54
CA SER A 231 21.52 11.63 -1.70
C SER A 231 22.30 11.23 -0.43
N LYS A 232 23.63 11.27 -0.48
CA LYS A 232 24.50 11.07 0.69
C LYS A 232 24.62 12.34 1.53
N ASP A 233 23.49 12.93 1.88
CA ASP A 233 23.38 14.13 2.72
C ASP A 233 22.35 13.88 3.82
N GLY A 234 22.81 13.75 5.07
CA GLY A 234 21.95 13.49 6.21
C GLY A 234 20.97 14.63 6.53
N ALA A 235 21.25 15.86 6.08
CA ALA A 235 20.29 16.96 6.19
C ALA A 235 19.07 16.79 5.26
N ALA A 236 19.20 15.96 4.22
CA ALA A 236 18.13 15.60 3.29
C ALA A 236 17.50 14.23 3.61
N ALA A 237 17.65 13.76 4.85
CA ALA A 237 17.03 12.52 5.31
C ALA A 237 15.51 12.56 5.14
N VAL A 238 14.96 11.45 4.67
CA VAL A 238 13.51 11.23 4.54
C VAL A 238 12.96 10.30 5.62
N ALA A 239 13.82 9.53 6.28
CA ALA A 239 13.49 8.78 7.48
C ALA A 239 14.76 8.52 8.30
N THR A 240 14.62 8.38 9.62
CA THR A 240 15.66 7.83 10.49
C THR A 240 14.97 6.93 11.51
N VAL A 241 15.26 5.63 11.44
CA VAL A 241 14.50 4.59 12.11
C VAL A 241 15.42 3.46 12.58
N GLY A 242 15.09 2.85 13.71
CA GLY A 242 15.75 1.63 14.21
C GLY A 242 15.01 0.36 13.80
N LYS A 243 15.52 -0.80 14.26
CA LYS A 243 14.88 -2.10 14.02
C LYS A 243 13.39 -2.08 14.43
N GLY A 244 12.55 -2.62 13.57
CA GLY A 244 11.10 -2.69 13.79
C GLY A 244 10.34 -1.40 13.46
N GLN A 245 11.02 -0.27 13.25
CA GLN A 245 10.36 1.00 13.01
C GLN A 245 10.13 1.29 11.53
N TRP A 246 9.05 2.01 11.25
CA TRP A 246 8.62 2.41 9.90
C TRP A 246 8.92 3.88 9.62
N GLY A 247 9.25 4.20 8.38
CA GLY A 247 9.28 5.56 7.84
C GLY A 247 8.33 5.69 6.65
N ASP A 248 7.53 6.76 6.62
CA ASP A 248 6.68 7.12 5.48
C ASP A 248 7.36 8.21 4.65
N ILE A 249 7.63 7.89 3.38
CA ILE A 249 8.44 8.72 2.49
C ILE A 249 7.58 9.19 1.33
N LYS A 250 7.49 10.51 1.15
CA LYS A 250 6.89 11.13 -0.03
C LYS A 250 7.90 11.23 -1.17
N VAL A 251 7.44 10.96 -2.39
CA VAL A 251 8.24 11.05 -3.62
C VAL A 251 7.48 11.79 -4.71
N LYS A 252 8.21 12.29 -5.71
CA LYS A 252 7.63 12.71 -6.99
C LYS A 252 7.72 11.57 -7.99
N ILE A 253 6.61 11.29 -8.66
CA ILE A 253 6.55 10.21 -9.66
C ILE A 253 7.50 10.51 -10.83
N VAL A 254 8.26 9.52 -11.27
CA VAL A 254 9.29 9.66 -12.31
C VAL A 254 8.83 8.96 -13.59
N GLY A 255 8.51 9.76 -14.61
CA GLY A 255 8.06 9.30 -15.93
C GLY A 255 6.56 8.99 -16.02
N GLY A 256 6.10 8.69 -17.23
CA GLY A 256 4.68 8.44 -17.52
C GLY A 256 3.80 9.71 -17.43
N SER A 257 2.48 9.51 -17.52
CA SER A 257 1.49 10.60 -17.49
C SER A 257 1.32 11.26 -16.11
N MET A 258 1.82 10.62 -15.05
CA MET A 258 1.75 11.11 -13.67
C MET A 258 3.07 11.75 -13.20
N ALA A 259 4.04 11.95 -14.09
CA ALA A 259 5.33 12.52 -13.75
C ALA A 259 5.18 13.85 -12.98
N GLY A 260 5.88 13.98 -11.85
CA GLY A 260 5.85 15.17 -11.00
C GLY A 260 4.71 15.22 -9.97
N LEU A 261 3.71 14.33 -10.05
CA LEU A 261 2.70 14.19 -9.00
C LEU A 261 3.28 13.51 -7.76
N THR A 262 2.65 13.72 -6.60
CA THR A 262 3.11 13.14 -5.33
C THR A 262 2.69 11.68 -5.19
N ALA A 263 3.59 10.83 -4.71
CA ALA A 263 3.29 9.48 -4.27
C ALA A 263 4.03 9.23 -2.95
N GLY A 264 3.93 8.03 -2.40
CA GLY A 264 4.77 7.66 -1.28
C GLY A 264 4.99 6.17 -1.16
N LEU A 265 5.91 5.80 -0.29
CA LEU A 265 6.23 4.44 0.08
C LEU A 265 6.55 4.38 1.56
N LEU A 266 6.40 3.20 2.15
CA LEU A 266 6.91 2.92 3.48
C LEU A 266 8.24 2.19 3.38
N VAL A 267 9.13 2.48 4.33
CA VAL A 267 10.35 1.71 4.58
C VAL A 267 10.35 1.18 6.00
N LYS A 268 10.95 0.02 6.21
CA LYS A 268 11.16 -0.56 7.55
C LYS A 268 12.56 -1.14 7.65
N VAL A 269 13.17 -1.00 8.84
CA VAL A 269 14.33 -1.80 9.21
C VAL A 269 13.81 -3.10 9.82
N GLU A 270 13.64 -4.14 8.98
CA GLU A 270 13.07 -5.42 9.40
C GLU A 270 14.01 -6.16 10.36
N GLU A 271 15.30 -6.19 10.03
CA GLU A 271 16.35 -6.78 10.85
C GLU A 271 17.58 -5.87 10.85
N LEU A 272 18.16 -5.67 12.04
CA LEU A 272 19.42 -4.98 12.24
C LEU A 272 20.09 -5.59 13.47
N THR A 273 21.02 -6.52 13.25
CA THR A 273 21.84 -7.03 14.35
C THR A 273 22.92 -6.00 14.72
N PRO A 274 23.29 -5.87 16.01
CA PRO A 274 24.28 -4.89 16.46
C PRO A 274 25.65 -5.00 15.76
N ASP A 275 25.99 -6.18 15.24
CA ASP A 275 27.23 -6.48 14.51
C ASP A 275 27.07 -6.44 12.99
N LEU A 276 25.87 -6.15 12.49
CA LEU A 276 25.46 -6.16 11.08
C LEU A 276 25.62 -7.51 10.36
N SER A 277 25.78 -8.61 11.10
CA SER A 277 25.75 -9.96 10.54
C SER A 277 24.43 -10.27 9.82
N ARG A 278 23.33 -9.64 10.23
CA ARG A 278 22.05 -9.66 9.53
C ARG A 278 21.45 -8.26 9.48
N VAL A 279 21.24 -7.77 8.28
CA VAL A 279 20.55 -6.52 7.98
C VAL A 279 19.52 -6.79 6.90
N ARG A 280 18.29 -6.34 7.12
CA ARG A 280 17.19 -6.40 6.14
C ARG A 280 16.44 -5.08 6.18
N LEU A 281 16.50 -4.36 5.07
CA LEU A 281 15.75 -3.13 4.84
C LEU A 281 14.61 -3.46 3.89
N PHE A 282 13.38 -3.20 4.31
CA PHE A 282 12.17 -3.46 3.55
C PHE A 282 11.60 -2.16 2.99
N HIS A 283 10.99 -2.23 1.80
CA HIS A 283 10.16 -1.17 1.25
C HIS A 283 8.87 -1.70 0.62
N THR A 284 7.79 -0.95 0.79
CA THR A 284 6.56 -1.16 0.01
C THR A 284 6.73 -0.66 -1.42
N SER A 285 5.75 -0.92 -2.27
CA SER A 285 5.61 -0.21 -3.54
C SER A 285 5.42 1.29 -3.29
N VAL A 286 5.90 2.11 -4.22
CA VAL A 286 5.46 3.49 -4.36
C VAL A 286 3.99 3.47 -4.78
N THR A 287 3.16 4.16 -4.03
CA THR A 287 1.70 4.16 -4.19
C THR A 287 1.13 5.57 -4.15
N ARG A 288 -0.03 5.74 -4.77
CA ARG A 288 -0.80 6.98 -4.75
C ARG A 288 -2.28 6.64 -4.67
N ALA A 289 -2.99 7.20 -3.69
CA ALA A 289 -4.44 7.08 -3.59
C ALA A 289 -5.10 7.60 -4.89
N ILE A 290 -6.05 6.83 -5.42
CA ILE A 290 -6.83 7.28 -6.57
C ILE A 290 -7.98 8.12 -6.00
N ALA A 291 -7.97 9.43 -6.23
CA ALA A 291 -8.99 10.30 -5.65
C ALA A 291 -9.60 11.27 -6.68
N SER A 292 -10.83 11.70 -6.42
CA SER A 292 -11.54 12.72 -7.19
C SER A 292 -12.62 13.36 -6.36
N TRP A 293 -12.75 14.67 -6.47
CA TRP A 293 -13.87 15.41 -5.91
C TRP A 293 -14.12 16.65 -6.80
N PRO A 294 -14.97 16.53 -7.84
CA PRO A 294 -15.17 17.61 -8.81
C PRO A 294 -15.65 18.92 -8.20
N THR A 295 -16.42 18.84 -7.11
CA THR A 295 -16.96 19.98 -6.37
C THR A 295 -16.10 20.39 -5.17
N TRP A 296 -14.85 19.92 -5.10
CA TRP A 296 -13.97 20.22 -3.98
C TRP A 296 -13.70 21.72 -3.87
N PRO A 297 -13.92 22.34 -2.70
CA PRO A 297 -13.73 23.79 -2.53
C PRO A 297 -12.26 24.24 -2.59
N GLY A 298 -11.31 23.30 -2.56
CA GLY A 298 -9.88 23.58 -2.39
C GLY A 298 -9.51 23.86 -0.94
N GLU A 299 -8.22 24.06 -0.70
CA GLU A 299 -7.65 24.28 0.64
C GLU A 299 -6.79 25.55 0.68
N PRO A 300 -6.90 26.38 1.74
CA PRO A 300 -6.12 27.60 1.85
C PRO A 300 -4.61 27.32 1.76
N GLY A 301 -3.94 28.01 0.83
CA GLY A 301 -2.50 27.85 0.61
C GLY A 301 -2.10 26.61 -0.19
N PHE A 302 -3.05 25.78 -0.62
CA PHE A 302 -2.81 24.64 -1.49
C PHE A 302 -3.15 24.97 -2.95
N THR A 303 -2.38 24.43 -3.90
CA THR A 303 -2.65 24.51 -5.34
C THR A 303 -2.55 23.12 -5.93
N GLY A 304 -3.61 22.65 -6.56
CA GLY A 304 -3.71 21.30 -7.12
C GLY A 304 -5.16 20.81 -7.08
N ASP A 305 -5.38 19.58 -7.50
CA ASP A 305 -6.67 18.92 -7.35
C ASP A 305 -6.76 18.16 -6.02
N PHE A 306 -7.94 17.61 -5.73
CA PHE A 306 -8.18 16.84 -4.52
C PHE A 306 -7.24 15.62 -4.41
N ALA A 307 -6.86 14.99 -5.52
CA ALA A 307 -5.95 13.84 -5.48
C ALA A 307 -4.54 14.23 -5.07
N GLU A 308 -4.04 15.36 -5.56
CA GLU A 308 -2.75 15.89 -5.15
C GLU A 308 -2.77 16.34 -3.69
N TYR A 309 -3.88 16.93 -3.23
CA TYR A 309 -4.04 17.28 -1.82
C TYR A 309 -3.99 16.04 -0.93
N ILE A 310 -4.74 15.00 -1.29
CA ILE A 310 -4.74 13.74 -0.54
C ILE A 310 -3.32 13.16 -0.46
N ALA A 311 -2.61 13.10 -1.58
CA ALA A 311 -1.28 12.50 -1.65
C ALA A 311 -0.19 13.30 -0.89
N GLN A 312 -0.29 14.64 -0.87
CA GLN A 312 0.66 15.51 -0.17
C GLN A 312 0.38 15.64 1.33
N THR A 313 -0.89 15.75 1.72
CA THR A 313 -1.27 16.11 3.09
C THR A 313 -1.34 14.91 4.02
N PHE A 314 -1.85 13.77 3.54
CA PHE A 314 -2.09 12.60 4.39
C PHE A 314 -0.99 11.56 4.27
N PRO A 315 -0.84 10.65 5.25
CA PRO A 315 0.06 9.50 5.14
C PRO A 315 -0.16 8.68 3.88
N THR A 316 0.87 7.96 3.47
CA THR A 316 0.84 7.15 2.24
C THR A 316 -0.25 6.08 2.31
N SER A 317 -1.11 6.04 1.29
CA SER A 317 -2.14 5.00 1.17
C SER A 317 -1.47 3.64 0.95
N THR A 318 -1.68 2.72 1.89
CA THR A 318 -1.19 1.33 1.85
C THR A 318 -2.24 0.40 2.44
N ALA A 319 -2.03 -0.91 2.33
CA ALA A 319 -2.71 -1.93 3.13
C ALA A 319 -1.86 -3.20 3.18
N ALA A 320 -2.44 -4.26 3.75
CA ALA A 320 -1.83 -5.58 3.82
C ALA A 320 -1.45 -6.11 2.42
N ASP A 321 -0.33 -6.81 2.35
CA ASP A 321 0.20 -7.41 1.13
C ASP A 321 0.61 -8.85 1.42
N PHE A 322 -0.19 -9.80 0.97
CA PHE A 322 0.04 -11.20 1.30
C PHE A 322 1.38 -11.72 0.72
N ALA A 323 1.85 -11.16 -0.39
CA ALA A 323 3.01 -11.73 -1.09
C ALA A 323 4.29 -11.59 -0.28
N ILE A 324 4.48 -10.48 0.43
CA ILE A 324 5.68 -10.26 1.25
C ILE A 324 5.71 -11.20 2.46
N LEU A 325 4.53 -11.57 2.98
CA LEU A 325 4.40 -12.56 4.06
C LEU A 325 4.61 -13.98 3.52
N GLU A 326 3.87 -14.37 2.49
CA GLU A 326 3.91 -15.74 1.94
C GLU A 326 5.30 -16.09 1.39
N SER A 327 6.04 -15.11 0.87
CA SER A 327 7.42 -15.30 0.43
C SER A 327 8.45 -15.35 1.56
N GLY A 328 8.04 -15.08 2.80
CA GLY A 328 8.91 -15.08 3.99
C GLY A 328 9.87 -13.90 4.08
N ILE A 329 9.77 -12.91 3.19
CA ILE A 329 10.71 -11.78 3.16
C ILE A 329 10.48 -10.79 4.31
N VAL A 330 9.32 -10.85 4.97
CA VAL A 330 9.02 -10.11 6.21
C VAL A 330 8.35 -11.03 7.23
N SER A 331 8.39 -10.62 8.49
CA SER A 331 7.67 -11.26 9.58
C SER A 331 6.14 -11.07 9.50
N GLU A 332 5.39 -11.93 10.21
CA GLU A 332 3.95 -11.75 10.42
C GLU A 332 3.61 -10.41 11.09
N GLU A 333 4.43 -9.98 12.04
CA GLU A 333 4.30 -8.68 12.71
C GLU A 333 4.36 -7.54 11.69
N THR A 334 5.37 -7.53 10.82
CA THR A 334 5.51 -6.54 9.75
C THR A 334 4.33 -6.55 8.77
N TYR A 335 3.82 -7.73 8.42
CA TYR A 335 2.62 -7.84 7.58
C TYR A 335 1.39 -7.19 8.26
N VAL A 336 1.17 -7.48 9.54
CA VAL A 336 0.06 -6.90 10.31
C VAL A 336 0.22 -5.39 10.46
N GLU A 337 1.42 -4.92 10.81
CA GLU A 337 1.70 -3.48 10.93
C GLU A 337 1.49 -2.73 9.62
N GLN A 338 1.94 -3.26 8.48
CA GLN A 338 1.67 -2.66 7.18
C GLN A 338 0.16 -2.60 6.91
N GLY A 339 -0.57 -3.66 7.26
CA GLY A 339 -2.03 -3.70 7.17
C GLY A 339 -2.70 -2.62 8.01
N LEU A 340 -2.28 -2.46 9.27
CA LEU A 340 -2.81 -1.47 10.21
C LEU A 340 -2.40 -0.03 9.85
N TYR A 341 -1.27 0.16 9.17
CA TYR A 341 -0.87 1.49 8.68
C TYR A 341 -1.92 2.10 7.73
N TRP A 342 -2.78 1.28 7.13
CA TRP A 342 -3.97 1.74 6.41
C TRP A 342 -4.76 2.80 7.20
N GLU A 343 -4.93 2.63 8.51
CA GLU A 343 -5.67 3.56 9.37
C GLU A 343 -5.03 4.95 9.45
N ALA A 344 -3.68 5.02 9.39
CA ALA A 344 -2.94 6.27 9.48
C ALA A 344 -3.29 7.24 8.34
N ALA A 345 -3.56 6.70 7.14
CA ALA A 345 -4.03 7.50 6.01
C ALA A 345 -5.56 7.69 6.06
N HIS A 346 -6.32 6.62 6.25
CA HIS A 346 -7.76 6.63 5.95
C HIS A 346 -8.62 7.25 7.04
N HIS A 347 -8.26 7.15 8.33
CA HIS A 347 -9.02 7.83 9.38
C HIS A 347 -8.97 9.36 9.21
N PRO A 348 -7.80 10.00 9.05
CA PRO A 348 -7.75 11.45 8.81
C PRO A 348 -8.42 11.88 7.48
N ILE A 349 -8.32 11.07 6.42
CA ILE A 349 -9.00 11.34 5.14
C ILE A 349 -10.51 11.31 5.33
N LEU A 350 -11.03 10.30 6.04
CA LEU A 350 -12.46 10.19 6.36
C LEU A 350 -12.94 11.39 7.18
N GLU A 351 -12.20 11.76 8.22
CA GLU A 351 -12.50 12.93 9.05
C GLU A 351 -12.54 14.21 8.21
N TYR A 352 -11.54 14.42 7.36
CA TYR A 352 -11.49 15.56 6.46
C TYR A 352 -12.70 15.62 5.53
N ILE A 353 -13.04 14.50 4.88
CA ILE A 353 -14.17 14.41 3.97
C ILE A 353 -15.48 14.70 4.70
N VAL A 354 -15.70 14.09 5.87
CA VAL A 354 -16.93 14.27 6.66
C VAL A 354 -17.08 15.72 7.11
N GLN A 355 -16.01 16.36 7.56
CA GLN A 355 -16.04 17.76 8.00
C GLN A 355 -16.24 18.75 6.84
N THR A 356 -15.68 18.45 5.67
CA THR A 356 -15.66 19.38 4.53
C THR A 356 -16.89 19.23 3.63
N TYR A 357 -17.46 18.03 3.55
CA TYR A 357 -18.57 17.73 2.64
C TYR A 357 -19.96 17.76 3.29
N ASP A 358 -20.05 17.91 4.62
CA ASP A 358 -21.33 17.88 5.36
C ASP A 358 -22.37 18.91 4.87
#